data_AF-A0A7S3JRL3-F1
#
_entry.id   AF-A0A7S3JRL3-F1
#
_cell.length_a   1.000
_cell.length_b   1.000
_cell.length_c   1.000
_cell.angle_alpha   90.00
_cell.angle_beta   90.00
_cell.angle_gamma   90.00
#
_symmetry.space_group_name_H-M   'P 1'
#
loop_
_entity.id
_entity.type
_entity.pdbx_description
1 polymer ?
#
loop_
_entity_poly.entity_id
_entity_poly.type
_entity_poly.pdbx_seq_one_letter_code
_entity_poly.pdbx_strand_id
1 'polypeptide(L)'
;KLKRSVRGIPSSVSKLRFRFARIVASYWYSKKGVGGNSLTKRQRQVLETLKAQVKPEMARRAAKCGMVLEDDVFVRYLRAANWRLEFPDRPVVEALEHTIQWRSSTPVVSRPQSINPRRDLLEAFHTPWRPPILTARGEYLLAFHCAKTPKKVSVNLWSDHLVHTVESALRQCDYVSVVVDGRGCSPRRLLEAAKTVAPAFNELRTHYCGRLGRVYVLGSGKGVLATWWFVKKFLDERTRDKIFFVHDARKLIPYIHHRDHKRLLAALDDDH
;
A
#
# COMPACT_ATOMS: atom_id res chain seq x y z
N LYS A 1 -15.91 -43.76 -40.23
CA LYS A 1 -15.28 -42.49 -40.68
C LYS A 1 -15.84 -41.34 -39.83
N LEU A 2 -15.08 -40.82 -38.86
CA LEU A 2 -15.18 -39.45 -38.32
C LEU A 2 -14.02 -39.23 -37.32
N LYS A 3 -12.86 -38.79 -37.85
CA LYS A 3 -11.74 -38.27 -37.05
C LYS A 3 -12.09 -36.83 -36.66
N ARG A 4 -12.27 -36.54 -35.37
CA ARG A 4 -12.37 -35.16 -34.87
C ARG A 4 -10.97 -34.58 -34.66
N SER A 5 -10.70 -33.52 -35.42
CA SER A 5 -9.50 -32.68 -35.37
C SER A 5 -9.47 -31.88 -34.05
N VAL A 6 -8.47 -32.14 -33.21
CA VAL A 6 -8.14 -31.29 -32.05
C VAL A 6 -7.30 -30.13 -32.57
N ARG A 7 -7.90 -28.95 -32.67
CA ARG A 7 -7.18 -27.72 -33.04
C ARG A 7 -6.29 -27.26 -31.88
N GLY A 8 -5.05 -26.93 -32.22
CA GLY A 8 -3.96 -26.61 -31.31
C GLY A 8 -4.20 -25.36 -30.47
N ILE A 9 -3.72 -25.44 -29.23
CA ILE A 9 -3.56 -24.31 -28.32
C ILE A 9 -2.37 -23.47 -28.83
N PRO A 10 -2.49 -22.14 -28.98
CA PRO A 10 -1.40 -21.29 -29.43
C PRO A 10 -0.19 -21.34 -28.47
N SER A 11 1.00 -21.56 -29.01
CA SER A 11 2.28 -21.67 -28.31
C SER A 11 2.77 -20.38 -27.60
N SER A 12 1.97 -19.30 -27.63
CA SER A 12 2.26 -18.04 -26.92
C SER A 12 1.79 -18.05 -25.46
N VAL A 13 0.81 -18.88 -25.10
CA VAL A 13 0.24 -18.93 -23.74
C VAL A 13 1.13 -19.71 -22.77
N SER A 14 1.94 -20.65 -23.27
CA SER A 14 2.89 -21.43 -22.46
C SER A 14 4.14 -20.64 -22.07
N LYS A 15 4.61 -19.71 -22.93
CA LYS A 15 5.77 -18.84 -22.63
C LYS A 15 5.46 -17.78 -21.56
N LEU A 16 4.21 -17.31 -21.46
CA LEU A 16 3.78 -16.36 -20.42
C LEU A 16 3.75 -17.01 -19.02
N ARG A 17 3.32 -18.28 -18.94
CA ARG A 17 3.29 -19.06 -17.69
C ARG A 17 4.69 -19.34 -17.13
N PHE A 18 5.69 -19.57 -17.98
CA PHE A 18 7.07 -19.81 -17.54
C PHE A 18 7.81 -18.55 -17.06
N ARG A 19 7.52 -17.36 -17.62
CA ARG A 19 8.07 -16.09 -17.10
C ARG A 19 7.43 -15.67 -15.77
N PHE A 20 6.12 -15.91 -15.61
CA PHE A 20 5.43 -15.66 -14.33
C PHE A 20 5.95 -16.57 -13.21
N ALA A 21 6.23 -17.85 -13.50
CA ALA A 21 6.77 -18.79 -12.52
C ALA A 21 8.20 -18.43 -12.05
N ARG A 22 9.08 -17.89 -12.91
CA ARG A 22 10.41 -17.40 -12.48
C ARG A 22 10.36 -16.11 -11.66
N ILE A 23 9.44 -15.19 -11.97
CA ILE A 23 9.23 -13.96 -11.17
C ILE A 23 8.62 -14.30 -9.80
N VAL A 24 7.70 -15.27 -9.76
CA VAL A 24 7.12 -15.77 -8.51
C VAL A 24 8.17 -16.54 -7.70
N ALA A 25 9.03 -17.35 -8.31
CA ALA A 25 10.09 -18.09 -7.63
C ALA A 25 11.22 -17.19 -7.10
N SER A 26 11.61 -16.11 -7.81
CA SER A 26 12.58 -15.14 -7.28
C SER A 26 12.01 -14.30 -6.13
N TYR A 27 10.70 -14.08 -6.10
CA TYR A 27 9.99 -13.45 -4.99
C TYR A 27 9.77 -14.40 -3.81
N TRP A 28 9.58 -15.70 -4.06
CA TRP A 28 9.34 -16.71 -3.02
C TRP A 28 10.60 -17.09 -2.23
N TYR A 29 11.79 -16.92 -2.82
CA TYR A 29 13.07 -17.07 -2.10
C TYR A 29 13.51 -15.84 -1.30
N SER A 30 12.76 -14.73 -1.35
CA SER A 30 12.92 -13.61 -0.40
C SER A 30 12.18 -13.90 0.91
N LYS A 31 12.37 -15.11 1.43
CA LYS A 31 11.78 -15.62 2.68
C LYS A 31 12.83 -15.57 3.80
N LYS A 32 13.44 -14.40 3.99
CA LYS A 32 14.29 -14.06 5.14
C LYS A 32 14.17 -12.58 5.48
N GLY A 33 12.97 -12.18 5.91
CA GLY A 33 12.72 -10.87 6.52
C GLY A 33 13.18 -9.67 5.69
N VAL A 34 13.15 -8.50 6.31
CA VAL A 34 13.84 -7.29 5.83
C VAL A 34 15.36 -7.44 6.08
N GLY A 35 15.88 -8.68 6.00
CA GLY A 35 17.25 -9.06 6.32
C GLY A 35 18.16 -8.91 5.11
N GLY A 36 19.01 -7.89 5.13
CA GLY A 36 20.34 -8.00 4.56
C GLY A 36 20.46 -7.97 3.04
N ASN A 37 19.67 -7.18 2.32
CA ASN A 37 20.20 -6.63 1.06
C ASN A 37 21.27 -5.62 1.44
N SER A 38 22.52 -6.07 1.50
CA SER A 38 23.65 -5.20 1.81
C SER A 38 23.59 -3.99 0.89
N LEU A 39 23.45 -2.80 1.47
CA LEU A 39 23.51 -1.58 0.70
C LEU A 39 24.80 -1.59 -0.11
N THR A 40 24.70 -1.34 -1.42
CA THR A 40 25.88 -1.17 -2.26
C THR A 40 26.74 -0.03 -1.71
N LYS A 41 28.05 0.00 -2.03
CA LYS A 41 28.94 1.08 -1.58
C LYS A 41 28.38 2.47 -1.88
N ARG A 42 27.80 2.64 -3.09
CA ARG A 42 27.13 3.88 -3.50
C ARG A 42 25.92 4.21 -2.63
N GLN A 43 25.06 3.23 -2.33
CA GLN A 43 23.88 3.44 -1.49
C GLN A 43 24.25 3.81 -0.05
N ARG A 44 25.31 3.21 0.50
CA ARG A 44 25.83 3.59 1.82
C ARG A 44 26.34 5.04 1.81
N GLN A 45 27.09 5.44 0.79
CA GLN A 45 27.57 6.81 0.68
C GLN A 45 26.43 7.83 0.64
N VAL A 46 25.37 7.56 -0.14
CA VAL A 46 24.18 8.43 -0.20
C VAL A 46 23.44 8.44 1.14
N LEU A 47 23.32 7.30 1.82
CA LEU A 47 22.74 7.20 3.16
C LEU A 47 23.49 8.08 4.17
N GLU A 48 24.81 7.95 4.24
CA GLU A 48 25.64 8.74 5.15
C GLU A 48 25.58 10.24 4.82
N THR A 49 25.52 10.59 3.53
CA THR A 49 25.36 11.99 3.10
C THR A 49 24.01 12.56 3.56
N LEU A 50 22.92 11.79 3.43
CA LEU A 50 21.61 12.22 3.93
C LEU A 50 21.62 12.37 5.46
N LYS A 51 22.21 11.42 6.18
CA LYS A 51 22.32 11.46 7.65
C LYS A 51 23.09 12.70 8.11
N ALA A 52 24.16 13.08 7.42
CA ALA A 52 24.93 14.28 7.71
C ALA A 52 24.14 15.59 7.49
N GLN A 53 23.09 15.59 6.66
CA GLN A 53 22.22 16.76 6.46
C GLN A 53 21.17 16.93 7.57
N VAL A 54 20.92 15.91 8.39
CA VAL A 54 19.93 15.96 9.47
C VAL A 54 20.49 16.71 10.68
N LYS A 55 19.89 17.85 10.99
CA LYS A 55 20.25 18.65 12.16
C LYS A 55 19.83 17.96 13.46
N PRO A 56 20.57 18.10 14.58
CA PRO A 56 20.18 17.53 15.88
C PRO A 56 18.79 17.96 16.36
N GLU A 57 18.37 19.18 16.05
CA GLU A 57 17.02 19.67 16.36
C GLU A 57 15.91 18.92 15.61
N MET A 58 16.15 18.57 14.35
CA MET A 58 15.21 17.79 13.54
C MET A 58 15.03 16.39 14.15
N ALA A 59 16.11 15.75 14.59
CA ALA A 59 16.05 14.46 15.29
C ALA A 59 15.28 14.54 16.62
N ARG A 60 15.48 15.60 17.42
CA ARG A 60 14.72 15.84 18.66
C ARG A 60 13.23 16.02 18.38
N ARG A 61 12.86 16.80 17.37
CA ARG A 61 11.45 16.99 16.96
C ARG A 61 10.83 15.69 16.46
N ALA A 62 11.57 14.90 15.68
CA ALA A 62 11.12 13.60 15.17
C ALA A 62 10.81 12.62 16.32
N ALA A 63 11.70 12.53 17.31
CA ALA A 63 11.49 11.70 18.49
C ALA A 63 10.22 12.12 19.28
N LYS A 64 9.98 13.43 19.42
CA LYS A 64 8.79 13.97 20.10
C LYS A 64 7.48 13.59 19.42
N CYS A 65 7.48 13.40 18.09
CA CYS A 65 6.30 12.95 17.32
C CYS A 65 6.30 11.44 16.99
N GLY A 66 7.10 10.65 17.73
CA GLY A 66 7.14 9.19 17.62
C GLY A 66 7.77 8.68 16.33
N MET A 67 8.60 9.48 15.67
CA MET A 67 9.35 9.11 14.47
C MET A 67 10.84 9.02 14.81
N VAL A 68 11.33 7.81 15.09
CA VAL A 68 12.75 7.59 15.35
C VAL A 68 13.51 7.56 14.02
N LEU A 69 14.48 8.46 13.83
CA LEU A 69 15.26 8.57 12.59
C LEU A 69 16.40 7.54 12.56
N GLU A 70 16.05 6.27 12.42
CA GLU A 70 16.99 5.18 12.18
C GLU A 70 17.27 4.98 10.68
N ASP A 71 18.26 4.13 10.36
CA ASP A 71 18.65 3.81 8.98
C ASP A 71 17.48 3.36 8.11
N ASP A 72 16.50 2.67 8.69
CA ASP A 72 15.31 2.19 8.00
C ASP A 72 14.44 3.36 7.45
N VAL A 73 14.29 4.46 8.19
CA VAL A 73 13.59 5.68 7.77
C VAL A 73 14.30 6.29 6.58
N PHE A 74 15.61 6.51 6.70
CA PHE A 74 16.41 7.11 5.63
C PHE A 74 16.38 6.26 4.37
N VAL A 75 16.53 4.94 4.52
CA VAL A 75 16.46 3.99 3.41
C VAL A 75 15.08 4.02 2.74
N ARG A 76 13.98 4.19 3.49
CA ARG A 76 12.63 4.33 2.88
C ARG A 76 12.53 5.58 2.01
N TYR A 77 12.99 6.73 2.51
CA TYR A 77 12.97 8.00 1.77
C TYR A 77 13.90 7.96 0.55
N LEU A 78 15.13 7.48 0.71
CA LEU A 78 16.08 7.32 -0.39
C LEU A 78 15.56 6.33 -1.43
N ARG A 79 14.95 5.22 -1.01
CA ARG A 79 14.29 4.31 -1.96
C ARG A 79 13.20 5.05 -2.73
N ALA A 80 12.35 5.83 -2.07
CA ALA A 80 11.30 6.59 -2.75
C ALA A 80 11.89 7.61 -3.76
N ALA A 81 13.04 8.19 -3.45
CA ALA A 81 13.79 9.08 -4.33
C ALA A 81 14.74 8.34 -5.33
N ASN A 82 14.58 7.03 -5.52
CA ASN A 82 15.45 6.22 -6.39
C ASN A 82 16.95 6.35 -6.08
N TRP A 83 17.29 6.37 -4.78
CA TRP A 83 18.64 6.55 -4.24
C TRP A 83 19.31 7.87 -4.64
N ARG A 84 18.51 8.92 -4.81
CA ARG A 84 18.94 10.32 -4.96
C ARG A 84 18.68 11.09 -3.66
N LEU A 85 19.39 12.20 -3.47
CA LEU A 85 19.19 13.12 -2.33
C LEU A 85 18.05 14.12 -2.57
N GLU A 86 17.36 14.02 -3.70
CA GLU A 86 16.31 14.93 -4.14
C GLU A 86 15.13 14.13 -4.71
N PHE A 87 13.92 14.52 -4.32
CA PHE A 87 12.70 14.25 -5.06
C PHE A 87 12.59 15.24 -6.23
N PRO A 88 11.72 15.00 -7.22
CA PRO A 88 11.52 15.95 -8.33
C PRO A 88 11.13 17.36 -7.91
N ASP A 89 10.49 17.52 -6.74
CA ASP A 89 9.91 18.76 -6.24
C ASP A 89 10.63 19.35 -5.01
N ARG A 90 11.50 18.60 -4.32
CA ARG A 90 12.24 19.05 -3.12
C ARG A 90 13.38 18.12 -2.71
N PRO A 91 14.38 18.57 -1.93
CA PRO A 91 15.36 17.71 -1.27
C PRO A 91 14.74 16.66 -0.35
N VAL A 92 15.39 15.51 -0.20
CA VAL A 92 14.93 14.42 0.70
C VAL A 92 14.94 14.86 2.16
N VAL A 93 15.93 15.65 2.58
CA VAL A 93 16.00 16.20 3.94
C VAL A 93 14.82 17.12 4.24
N GLU A 94 14.40 17.94 3.28
CA GLU A 94 13.23 18.81 3.41
C GLU A 94 11.94 17.99 3.48
N ALA A 95 11.81 16.92 2.68
CA ALA A 95 10.67 16.02 2.75
C ALA A 95 10.56 15.31 4.12
N LEU A 96 11.69 14.95 4.73
CA LEU A 96 11.73 14.40 6.10
C LEU A 96 11.30 15.46 7.12
N GLU A 97 11.85 16.67 7.04
CA GLU A 97 11.51 17.78 7.94
C GLU A 97 10.01 18.14 7.85
N HIS A 98 9.49 18.23 6.63
CA HIS A 98 8.07 18.46 6.38
C HIS A 98 7.19 17.36 7.00
N THR A 99 7.64 16.09 6.96
CA THR A 99 6.92 14.99 7.59
C THR A 99 6.97 15.08 9.11
N ILE A 100 8.11 15.43 9.70
CA ILE A 100 8.25 15.62 11.15
C ILE A 100 7.32 16.75 11.63
N GLN A 101 7.27 17.86 10.88
CA GLN A 101 6.38 18.98 11.16
C GLN A 101 4.91 18.55 11.07
N TRP A 102 4.52 17.88 9.98
CA TRP A 102 3.17 17.36 9.79
C TRP A 102 2.75 16.41 10.90
N ARG A 103 3.60 15.44 11.30
CA ARG A 103 3.31 14.53 12.41
C ARG A 103 3.09 15.28 13.74
N SER A 104 3.81 16.38 13.94
CA SER A 104 3.71 17.20 15.15
C SER A 104 2.43 18.04 15.20
N SER A 105 1.94 18.50 14.04
CA SER A 105 0.72 19.31 13.94
C SER A 105 -0.56 18.49 13.70
N THR A 106 -0.44 17.21 13.34
CA THR A 106 -1.56 16.36 12.95
C THR A 106 -2.11 15.59 14.16
N PRO A 107 -3.35 15.88 14.63
CA PRO A 107 -3.91 15.27 15.83
C PRO A 107 -4.04 13.75 15.73
N VAL A 108 -4.39 13.21 14.56
CA VAL A 108 -4.53 11.76 14.37
C VAL A 108 -3.26 10.98 14.68
N VAL A 109 -2.10 11.56 14.36
CA VAL A 109 -0.81 10.91 14.58
C VAL A 109 -0.37 11.06 16.04
N SER A 110 -0.48 12.28 16.57
CA SER A 110 0.02 12.63 17.91
C SER A 110 -0.90 12.18 19.05
N ARG A 111 -2.21 12.10 18.81
CA ARG A 111 -3.24 11.68 19.77
C ARG A 111 -4.23 10.72 19.11
N PRO A 112 -3.82 9.50 18.75
CA PRO A 112 -4.66 8.55 18.02
C PRO A 112 -6.00 8.25 18.74
N GLN A 113 -5.99 8.29 20.08
CA GLN A 113 -7.16 8.05 20.92
C GLN A 113 -8.21 9.17 20.83
N SER A 114 -7.86 10.37 20.36
CA SER A 114 -8.81 11.48 20.23
C SER A 114 -9.73 11.34 19.02
N ILE A 115 -9.53 10.33 18.17
CA ILE A 115 -10.37 10.07 17.02
C ILE A 115 -11.34 8.97 17.36
N ASN A 116 -12.61 9.33 17.37
CA ASN A 116 -13.70 8.37 17.39
C ASN A 116 -14.03 8.03 15.93
N PRO A 117 -13.56 6.89 15.39
CA PRO A 117 -13.79 6.57 14.00
C PRO A 117 -15.28 6.35 13.77
N ARG A 118 -15.86 7.09 12.82
CA ARG A 118 -17.28 6.93 12.51
C ARG A 118 -17.55 5.55 11.91
N ARG A 119 -18.66 4.93 12.31
CA ARG A 119 -19.06 3.60 11.87
C ARG A 119 -19.14 3.44 10.35
N ASP A 120 -19.64 4.44 9.63
CA ASP A 120 -19.71 4.40 8.17
C ASP A 120 -18.34 4.41 7.48
N LEU A 121 -17.32 4.98 8.13
CA LEU A 121 -15.93 4.89 7.66
C LEU A 121 -15.28 3.56 8.01
N LEU A 122 -15.64 2.96 9.16
CA LEU A 122 -15.24 1.59 9.53
C LEU A 122 -15.77 0.53 8.55
N GLU A 123 -16.93 0.79 7.93
CA GLU A 123 -17.51 -0.09 6.93
C GLU A 123 -16.79 0.04 5.58
N ALA A 124 -16.37 1.26 5.22
CA ALA A 124 -15.65 1.50 3.97
C ALA A 124 -14.18 1.09 4.01
N PHE A 125 -13.49 1.37 5.11
CA PHE A 125 -12.20 0.78 5.43
C PHE A 125 -12.43 -0.21 6.54
N HIS A 126 -12.31 -1.50 6.24
CA HIS A 126 -12.26 -2.49 7.30
C HIS A 126 -11.09 -2.12 8.20
N THR A 127 -11.42 -1.53 9.35
CA THR A 127 -10.48 -1.08 10.36
C THR A 127 -9.59 -2.24 10.74
N PRO A 128 -8.36 -1.97 11.22
CA PRO A 128 -7.34 -3.00 11.33
C PRO A 128 -7.95 -4.23 11.99
N TRP A 129 -8.08 -5.30 11.17
CA TRP A 129 -8.58 -6.60 11.60
C TRP A 129 -8.05 -6.88 13.00
N ARG A 130 -8.88 -7.25 13.96
CA ARG A 130 -8.41 -7.70 15.27
C ARG A 130 -8.75 -9.18 15.40
N PRO A 131 -7.76 -10.09 15.28
CA PRO A 131 -6.32 -9.86 15.06
C PRO A 131 -5.94 -9.38 13.64
N PRO A 132 -4.74 -8.83 13.38
CA PRO A 132 -4.38 -8.36 12.03
C PRO A 132 -4.40 -9.49 10.99
N ILE A 133 -4.82 -9.19 9.76
CA ILE A 133 -4.59 -10.09 8.61
C ILE A 133 -3.25 -9.70 8.02
N LEU A 134 -2.32 -10.66 7.95
CA LEU A 134 -0.99 -10.41 7.40
C LEU A 134 -0.84 -11.02 6.01
N THR A 135 -0.09 -10.35 5.15
CA THR A 135 0.40 -10.97 3.91
C THR A 135 1.43 -12.05 4.25
N ALA A 136 1.72 -12.93 3.30
CA ALA A 136 2.80 -13.92 3.40
C ALA A 136 4.19 -13.26 3.60
N ARG A 137 4.29 -11.94 3.39
CA ARG A 137 5.50 -11.13 3.62
C ARG A 137 5.51 -10.44 4.99
N GLY A 138 4.48 -10.66 5.83
CA GLY A 138 4.34 -10.01 7.13
C GLY A 138 3.83 -8.57 7.07
N GLU A 139 3.27 -8.14 5.93
CA GLU A 139 2.69 -6.80 5.79
C GLU A 139 1.25 -6.81 6.32
N TYR A 140 0.82 -5.72 6.95
CA TYR A 140 -0.58 -5.60 7.37
C TYR A 140 -1.48 -5.44 6.14
N LEU A 141 -2.54 -6.23 6.03
CA LEU A 141 -3.53 -6.09 4.97
C LEU A 141 -4.69 -5.19 5.40
N LEU A 142 -4.83 -4.03 4.77
CA LEU A 142 -6.02 -3.19 4.86
C LEU A 142 -7.01 -3.56 3.75
N ALA A 143 -8.31 -3.42 4.01
CA ALA A 143 -9.35 -3.61 3.01
C ALA A 143 -10.17 -2.32 2.85
N PHE A 144 -10.31 -1.86 1.61
CA PHE A 144 -11.10 -0.71 1.20
C PHE A 144 -12.25 -1.16 0.31
N HIS A 145 -13.47 -1.14 0.84
CA HIS A 145 -14.69 -1.53 0.16
C HIS A 145 -15.32 -0.32 -0.54
N CYS A 146 -15.12 -0.22 -1.86
CA CYS A 146 -15.65 0.89 -2.66
C CYS A 146 -17.19 0.97 -2.60
N ALA A 147 -17.86 -0.18 -2.41
CA ALA A 147 -19.33 -0.25 -2.34
C ALA A 147 -19.87 0.42 -1.07
N LYS A 148 -19.07 0.48 -0.01
CA LYS A 148 -19.41 1.01 1.29
C LYS A 148 -18.91 2.43 1.52
N THR A 149 -18.17 3.00 0.57
CA THR A 149 -17.70 4.39 0.66
C THR A 149 -18.90 5.34 0.88
N PRO A 150 -18.97 6.06 2.02
CA PRO A 150 -20.06 7.01 2.29
C PRO A 150 -20.03 8.20 1.33
N LYS A 151 -21.22 8.66 0.94
CA LYS A 151 -21.41 9.75 -0.04
C LYS A 151 -21.19 11.16 0.53
N LYS A 152 -21.33 11.32 1.85
CA LYS A 152 -21.34 12.62 2.54
C LYS A 152 -20.36 12.64 3.71
N VAL A 153 -19.07 12.47 3.41
CA VAL A 153 -17.99 12.63 4.39
C VAL A 153 -16.97 13.60 3.83
N SER A 154 -16.54 14.55 4.67
CA SER A 154 -15.53 15.53 4.29
C SER A 154 -14.19 14.85 4.00
N VAL A 155 -13.42 15.45 3.11
CA VAL A 155 -12.08 14.95 2.75
C VAL A 155 -11.18 14.83 3.98
N ASN A 156 -11.19 15.82 4.88
CA ASN A 156 -10.36 15.80 6.10
C ASN A 156 -10.68 14.60 6.98
N LEU A 157 -11.97 14.27 7.14
CA LEU A 157 -12.37 13.14 7.97
C LEU A 157 -11.97 11.80 7.34
N TRP A 158 -11.97 11.71 6.01
CA TRP A 158 -11.40 10.57 5.29
C TRP A 158 -9.89 10.44 5.49
N SER A 159 -9.16 11.55 5.33
CA SER A 159 -7.72 11.61 5.58
C SER A 159 -7.39 11.17 6.99
N ASP A 160 -8.03 11.76 8.00
CA ASP A 160 -7.83 11.41 9.41
C ASP A 160 -8.09 9.92 9.66
N HIS A 161 -9.18 9.37 9.12
CA HIS A 161 -9.48 7.95 9.30
C HIS A 161 -8.44 7.03 8.64
N LEU A 162 -7.99 7.37 7.43
CA LEU A 162 -6.97 6.61 6.72
C LEU A 162 -5.62 6.65 7.44
N VAL A 163 -5.20 7.85 7.87
CA VAL A 163 -3.97 8.06 8.63
C VAL A 163 -4.03 7.29 9.95
N HIS A 164 -5.15 7.35 10.68
CA HIS A 164 -5.34 6.58 11.92
C HIS A 164 -5.17 5.07 11.68
N THR A 165 -5.78 4.58 10.59
CA THR A 165 -5.74 3.17 10.20
C THR A 165 -4.32 2.72 9.84
N VAL A 166 -3.60 3.54 9.07
CA VAL A 166 -2.21 3.27 8.68
C VAL A 166 -1.28 3.34 9.89
N GLU A 167 -1.37 4.35 10.75
CA GLU A 167 -0.59 4.42 12.00
C GLU A 167 -0.83 3.20 12.90
N SER A 168 -2.09 2.77 13.03
CA SER A 168 -2.44 1.59 13.82
C SER A 168 -1.84 0.30 13.25
N ALA A 169 -1.78 0.18 11.92
CA ALA A 169 -1.13 -0.94 11.24
C ALA A 169 0.40 -0.89 11.40
N LEU A 170 1.00 0.30 11.28
CA LEU A 170 2.44 0.50 11.34
C LEU A 170 3.05 0.33 12.73
N ARG A 171 2.23 0.33 13.80
CA ARG A 171 2.68 -0.12 15.13
C ARG A 171 3.00 -1.61 15.20
N GLN A 172 2.47 -2.40 14.27
CA GLN A 172 2.59 -3.86 14.27
C GLN A 172 3.48 -4.37 13.13
N CYS A 173 3.77 -3.54 12.13
CA CYS A 173 4.53 -3.95 10.95
C CYS A 173 5.20 -2.75 10.25
N ASP A 174 6.18 -3.01 9.39
CA ASP A 174 6.85 -1.95 8.65
C ASP A 174 6.12 -1.48 7.39
N TYR A 175 5.23 -2.32 6.85
CA TYR A 175 4.63 -2.12 5.54
C TYR A 175 3.16 -2.50 5.56
N VAL A 176 2.39 -1.77 4.76
CA VAL A 176 0.95 -1.96 4.64
C VAL A 176 0.62 -2.35 3.20
N SER A 177 -0.09 -3.45 3.03
CA SER A 177 -0.71 -3.85 1.78
C SER A 177 -2.20 -3.50 1.81
N VAL A 178 -2.78 -3.19 0.65
CA VAL A 178 -4.18 -2.74 0.55
C VAL A 178 -4.94 -3.63 -0.40
N VAL A 179 -6.14 -4.04 -0.03
CA VAL A 179 -7.13 -4.64 -0.92
C VAL A 179 -8.14 -3.54 -1.27
N VAL A 180 -8.28 -3.22 -2.54
CA VAL A 180 -9.34 -2.35 -3.06
C VAL A 180 -10.44 -3.24 -3.60
N ASP A 181 -11.52 -3.40 -2.83
CA ASP A 181 -12.66 -4.20 -3.20
C ASP A 181 -13.67 -3.39 -4.01
N GLY A 182 -13.64 -3.61 -5.33
CA GLY A 182 -14.53 -3.00 -6.30
C GLY A 182 -15.71 -3.88 -6.70
N ARG A 183 -15.91 -5.04 -6.08
CA ARG A 183 -17.07 -5.91 -6.37
C ARG A 183 -18.37 -5.18 -6.05
N GLY A 184 -19.42 -5.48 -6.81
CA GLY A 184 -20.73 -4.82 -6.66
C GLY A 184 -20.77 -3.32 -6.99
N CYS A 185 -19.64 -2.70 -7.38
CA CYS A 185 -19.60 -1.27 -7.71
C CYS A 185 -19.81 -1.00 -9.19
N SER A 186 -20.68 -0.03 -9.49
CA SER A 186 -20.73 0.56 -10.83
C SER A 186 -19.45 1.35 -11.14
N PRO A 187 -19.06 1.52 -12.42
CA PRO A 187 -17.90 2.32 -12.80
C PRO A 187 -17.94 3.75 -12.23
N ARG A 188 -19.14 4.37 -12.21
CA ARG A 188 -19.36 5.69 -11.62
C ARG A 188 -19.04 5.71 -10.12
N ARG A 189 -19.51 4.72 -9.37
CA ARG A 189 -19.24 4.63 -7.92
C ARG A 189 -17.75 4.39 -7.63
N LEU A 190 -17.07 3.59 -8.44
CA LEU A 190 -15.61 3.43 -8.34
C LEU A 190 -14.86 4.74 -8.56
N LEU A 191 -15.28 5.54 -9.54
CA LEU A 191 -14.67 6.84 -9.81
C LEU A 191 -14.95 7.83 -8.67
N GLU A 192 -16.17 7.86 -8.13
CA GLU A 192 -16.53 8.67 -6.96
C GLU A 192 -15.68 8.27 -5.74
N ALA A 193 -15.57 6.97 -5.44
CA ALA A 193 -14.70 6.49 -4.36
C ALA A 193 -13.23 6.88 -4.57
N ALA A 194 -12.70 6.73 -5.79
CA ALA A 194 -11.35 7.14 -6.12
C ALA A 194 -11.13 8.65 -5.89
N LYS A 195 -12.09 9.50 -6.29
CA LYS A 195 -12.03 10.95 -6.04
C LYS A 195 -12.07 11.30 -4.56
N THR A 196 -12.91 10.61 -3.78
CA THR A 196 -13.04 10.82 -2.34
C THR A 196 -11.75 10.49 -1.60
N VAL A 197 -11.06 9.40 -1.96
CA VAL A 197 -9.86 8.94 -1.24
C VAL A 197 -8.56 9.55 -1.82
N ALA A 198 -8.59 10.11 -3.04
CA ALA A 198 -7.40 10.68 -3.69
C ALA A 198 -6.60 11.68 -2.82
N PRO A 199 -7.23 12.62 -2.08
CA PRO A 199 -6.49 13.53 -1.21
C PRO A 199 -5.77 12.79 -0.06
N ALA A 200 -6.44 11.81 0.55
CA ALA A 200 -5.86 10.98 1.61
C ALA A 200 -4.68 10.14 1.08
N PHE A 201 -4.75 9.64 -0.17
CA PHE A 201 -3.61 8.99 -0.83
C PHE A 201 -2.44 9.95 -1.06
N ASN A 202 -2.70 11.24 -1.31
CA ASN A 202 -1.62 12.22 -1.44
C ASN A 202 -0.88 12.44 -0.11
N GLU A 203 -1.60 12.42 1.02
CA GLU A 203 -0.98 12.43 2.35
C GLU A 203 -0.13 11.17 2.57
N LEU A 204 -0.63 9.98 2.21
CA LEU A 204 0.14 8.74 2.29
C LEU A 204 1.40 8.79 1.42
N ARG A 205 1.30 9.29 0.19
CA ARG A 205 2.45 9.46 -0.71
C ARG A 205 3.50 10.40 -0.12
N THR A 206 3.06 11.45 0.56
CA THR A 206 3.91 12.53 1.07
C THR A 206 4.61 12.15 2.38
N HIS A 207 3.88 11.52 3.31
CA HIS A 207 4.34 11.28 4.69
C HIS A 207 4.66 9.82 5.01
N TYR A 208 4.22 8.87 4.18
CA TYR A 208 4.41 7.44 4.37
C TYR A 208 5.26 6.83 3.24
N CYS A 209 6.28 7.56 2.82
CA CYS A 209 7.22 7.15 1.78
C CYS A 209 7.74 5.72 2.02
N GLY A 210 7.59 4.86 1.01
CA GLY A 210 8.09 3.50 1.07
C GLY A 210 7.36 2.54 2.02
N ARG A 211 6.24 2.94 2.66
CA ARG A 211 5.43 2.07 3.54
C ARG A 211 4.42 1.19 2.79
N LEU A 212 4.03 1.58 1.56
CA LEU A 212 3.10 0.79 0.76
C LEU A 212 3.77 -0.50 0.24
N GLY A 213 3.22 -1.65 0.62
CA GLY A 213 3.55 -2.99 0.15
C GLY A 213 2.96 -3.26 -1.23
N ARG A 214 1.89 -4.07 -1.30
CA ARG A 214 1.15 -4.40 -2.52
C ARG A 214 -0.28 -3.86 -2.45
N VAL A 215 -0.86 -3.61 -3.61
CA VAL A 215 -2.27 -3.22 -3.77
C VAL A 215 -2.96 -4.30 -4.58
N TYR A 216 -3.98 -4.93 -4.03
CA TYR A 216 -4.79 -5.93 -4.71
C TYR A 216 -6.13 -5.32 -5.06
N VAL A 217 -6.45 -5.22 -6.35
CA VAL A 217 -7.73 -4.70 -6.81
C VAL A 217 -8.65 -5.88 -7.09
N LEU A 218 -9.65 -6.08 -6.24
CA LEU A 218 -10.65 -7.14 -6.36
C LEU A 218 -11.83 -6.71 -7.25
N GLY A 219 -12.26 -7.62 -8.11
CA GLY A 219 -13.44 -7.43 -8.97
C GLY A 219 -13.11 -6.72 -10.30
N SER A 220 -12.28 -7.34 -11.13
CA SER A 220 -11.83 -6.82 -12.44
C SER A 220 -12.89 -6.89 -13.56
N GLY A 221 -14.11 -6.43 -13.28
CA GLY A 221 -15.08 -6.11 -14.33
C GLY A 221 -14.58 -4.98 -15.24
N LYS A 222 -15.21 -4.80 -16.42
CA LYS A 222 -14.85 -3.75 -17.40
C LYS A 222 -14.76 -2.34 -16.76
N GLY A 223 -15.59 -2.08 -15.74
CA GLY A 223 -15.59 -0.82 -14.98
C GLY A 223 -14.30 -0.54 -14.22
N VAL A 224 -13.78 -1.54 -13.49
CA VAL A 224 -12.52 -1.38 -12.74
C VAL A 224 -11.35 -1.14 -13.68
N LEU A 225 -11.31 -1.82 -14.83
CA LEU A 225 -10.26 -1.61 -15.83
C LEU A 225 -10.31 -0.21 -16.43
N ALA A 226 -11.51 0.33 -16.70
CA ALA A 226 -11.69 1.69 -17.18
C ALA A 226 -11.23 2.74 -16.14
N THR A 227 -11.66 2.59 -14.88
CA THR A 227 -11.21 3.46 -13.78
C THR A 227 -9.70 3.37 -13.58
N TRP A 228 -9.12 2.18 -13.65
CA TRP A 228 -7.68 1.99 -13.56
C TRP A 228 -6.92 2.71 -14.67
N TRP A 229 -7.42 2.66 -15.91
CA TRP A 229 -6.79 3.36 -17.03
C TRP A 229 -6.70 4.87 -16.81
N PHE A 230 -7.66 5.44 -16.07
CA PHE A 230 -7.62 6.84 -15.64
C PHE A 230 -6.64 7.04 -14.48
N VAL A 231 -6.76 6.24 -13.41
CA VAL A 231 -5.94 6.39 -12.18
C VAL A 231 -4.45 6.17 -12.44
N LYS A 232 -4.06 5.24 -13.31
CA LYS A 232 -2.65 4.92 -13.58
C LYS A 232 -1.83 6.11 -14.10
N LYS A 233 -2.48 7.14 -14.67
CA LYS A 233 -1.82 8.36 -15.15
C LYS A 233 -1.26 9.22 -14.01
N PHE A 234 -1.78 9.04 -12.80
CA PHE A 234 -1.40 9.78 -11.59
C PHE A 234 -0.43 9.01 -10.69
N LEU A 235 -0.01 7.82 -11.10
CA LEU A 235 0.86 6.94 -10.31
C LEU A 235 2.24 6.81 -10.96
N ASP A 236 3.28 6.92 -10.14
CA ASP A 236 4.64 6.60 -10.57
C ASP A 236 4.75 5.11 -10.93
N GLU A 237 5.75 4.77 -11.76
CA GLU A 237 6.00 3.40 -12.23
C GLU A 237 6.10 2.39 -11.09
N ARG A 238 6.80 2.73 -10.00
CA ARG A 238 7.00 1.82 -8.88
C ARG A 238 5.71 1.56 -8.11
N THR A 239 4.84 2.56 -7.99
CA THR A 239 3.50 2.36 -7.41
C THR A 239 2.63 1.51 -8.34
N ARG A 240 2.73 1.67 -9.66
CA ARG A 240 2.03 0.82 -10.64
C ARG A 240 2.44 -0.65 -10.55
N ASP A 241 3.73 -0.93 -10.34
CA ASP A 241 4.26 -2.29 -10.19
C ASP A 241 3.77 -3.03 -8.93
N LYS A 242 3.23 -2.29 -7.96
CA LYS A 242 2.65 -2.84 -6.74
C LYS A 242 1.19 -3.24 -6.90
N ILE A 243 0.55 -2.91 -8.03
CA ILE A 243 -0.89 -3.07 -8.22
C ILE A 243 -1.19 -4.36 -8.99
N PHE A 244 -1.97 -5.23 -8.36
CA PHE A 244 -2.35 -6.55 -8.86
C PHE A 244 -3.86 -6.63 -9.01
N PHE A 245 -4.33 -6.94 -10.21
CA PHE A 245 -5.76 -7.17 -10.47
C PHE A 245 -6.13 -8.62 -10.18
N VAL A 246 -7.15 -8.79 -9.36
CA VAL A 246 -7.55 -10.11 -8.86
C VAL A 246 -9.07 -10.26 -9.05
N HIS A 247 -9.47 -11.27 -9.82
CA HIS A 247 -10.87 -11.48 -10.16
C HIS A 247 -11.70 -12.07 -9.01
N ASP A 248 -11.06 -12.82 -8.11
CA ASP A 248 -11.70 -13.61 -7.05
C ASP A 248 -10.84 -13.53 -5.77
N ALA A 249 -11.46 -13.27 -4.63
CA ALA A 249 -10.81 -13.21 -3.31
C ALA A 249 -9.98 -14.45 -3.00
N ARG A 250 -10.39 -15.64 -3.45
CA ARG A 250 -9.64 -16.91 -3.28
C ARG A 250 -8.27 -16.87 -3.94
N LYS A 251 -8.07 -16.04 -4.96
CA LYS A 251 -6.76 -15.86 -5.61
C LYS A 251 -5.80 -15.00 -4.78
N LEU A 252 -6.27 -14.37 -3.69
CA LEU A 252 -5.40 -13.69 -2.72
C LEU A 252 -4.72 -14.67 -1.76
N ILE A 253 -5.29 -15.85 -1.53
CA ILE A 253 -4.81 -16.86 -0.57
C ILE A 253 -3.28 -17.12 -0.67
N PRO A 254 -2.67 -17.30 -1.86
CA PRO A 254 -1.22 -17.52 -1.96
C PRO A 254 -0.36 -16.36 -1.47
N TYR A 255 -0.92 -15.16 -1.36
CA TYR A 255 -0.25 -13.95 -0.90
C TYR A 255 -0.56 -13.60 0.55
N ILE A 256 -1.49 -14.31 1.19
CA ILE A 256 -1.89 -14.09 2.57
C ILE A 256 -1.26 -15.15 3.47
N HIS A 257 -0.92 -14.77 4.69
CA HIS A 257 -0.37 -15.68 5.68
C HIS A 257 -1.36 -16.83 5.92
N HIS A 258 -0.89 -18.07 5.95
CA HIS A 258 -1.74 -19.27 5.97
C HIS A 258 -2.78 -19.29 7.11
N ARG A 259 -2.40 -18.77 8.29
CA ARG A 259 -3.31 -18.65 9.45
C ARG A 259 -4.51 -17.71 9.22
N ASP A 260 -4.40 -16.78 8.27
CA ASP A 260 -5.39 -15.74 8.03
C ASP A 260 -6.28 -16.01 6.81
N HIS A 261 -6.13 -17.17 6.14
CA HIS A 261 -6.90 -17.53 4.95
C HIS A 261 -8.42 -17.52 5.17
N LYS A 262 -8.90 -18.21 6.21
CA LYS A 262 -10.35 -18.25 6.53
C LYS A 262 -10.90 -16.87 6.88
N ARG A 263 -10.09 -16.08 7.59
CA ARG A 263 -10.46 -14.74 8.05
C ARG A 263 -10.58 -13.78 6.88
N LEU A 264 -9.65 -13.84 5.92
CA LEU A 264 -9.73 -13.09 4.66
C LEU A 264 -10.95 -13.46 3.83
N LEU A 265 -11.34 -14.73 3.79
CA LEU A 265 -12.54 -15.11 3.03
C LEU A 265 -13.80 -14.59 3.72
N ALA A 266 -13.97 -14.84 5.02
CA ALA A 266 -15.10 -14.31 5.79
C ALA A 266 -15.21 -12.77 5.65
N ALA A 267 -14.08 -12.09 5.78
CA ALA A 267 -13.94 -10.64 5.58
C ALA A 267 -14.50 -10.08 4.27
N LEU A 268 -14.32 -10.85 3.21
CA LEU A 268 -14.63 -10.46 1.83
C LEU A 268 -15.92 -11.11 1.33
N ASP A 269 -16.42 -12.14 2.01
CA ASP A 269 -17.64 -12.86 1.66
C ASP A 269 -18.86 -12.34 2.45
N ASP A 270 -18.69 -11.77 3.65
CA ASP A 270 -19.78 -11.17 4.46
C ASP A 270 -20.51 -9.98 3.79
N ASP A 271 -20.08 -9.58 2.59
CA ASP A 271 -20.58 -8.42 1.83
C ASP A 271 -21.44 -8.79 0.61
N HIS A 272 -21.79 -10.07 0.44
CA HIS A 272 -22.67 -10.59 -0.62
C HIS A 272 -23.77 -11.49 -0.07
#